data_AF-A0A352TS18-F1
#
_entry.id   AF-A0A352TS18-F1
#
_cell.length_a   1.000
_cell.length_b   1.000
_cell.length_c   1.000
_cell.angle_alpha   90.00
_cell.angle_beta   90.00
_cell.angle_gamma   90.00
#
_symmetry.space_group_name_H-M   'P 1'
#
loop_
_entity.id
_entity.type
_entity.pdbx_description
1 polymer ?
#
loop_
_entity_poly.entity_id
_entity_poly.type
_entity_poly.pdbx_seq_one_letter_code
_entity_poly.pdbx_strand_id
1 'polypeptide(L)'
;LMDGYYEWQDQGDYKQPFYIYDKNKLPMLVAGLYHKEQDGFHATVLTQTPEDSIQHIHHRMPLILSPNDARQYLKNGLISHNGPYTLKYHDVTSKVNQTKVDDASLIETYDAFHHN
;
A
#
# COMPACT_ATOMS: atom_id res chain seq x y z
N LEU A 1 -8.86 -1.87 -4.76
CA LEU A 1 -8.55 -3.16 -4.12
C LEU A 1 -7.07 -3.39 -4.31
N MET A 2 -6.36 -3.85 -3.28
CA MET A 2 -4.91 -4.09 -3.34
C MET A 2 -4.57 -5.30 -2.46
N ASP A 3 -3.64 -6.17 -2.87
CA ASP A 3 -3.11 -7.22 -1.98
C ASP A 3 -2.10 -6.66 -0.96
N GLY A 4 -1.49 -5.53 -1.32
CA GLY A 4 -0.48 -4.80 -0.58
C GLY A 4 -0.05 -3.56 -1.36
N TYR A 5 0.87 -2.78 -0.82
CA TYR A 5 1.49 -1.66 -1.52
C TYR A 5 2.97 -1.55 -1.14
N TYR A 6 3.73 -0.91 -2.02
CA TYR A 6 5.15 -0.67 -1.79
C TYR A 6 5.38 0.73 -1.24
N GLU A 7 6.31 0.85 -0.30
CA GLU A 7 6.85 2.14 0.16
C GLU A 7 8.37 2.07 0.27
N TRP A 8 9.02 3.21 0.08
CA TRP A 8 10.48 3.30 0.06
C TRP A 8 10.97 4.12 1.25
N GLN A 9 11.63 3.45 2.19
CA GLN A 9 12.28 4.11 3.31
C GLN A 9 13.61 4.71 2.88
N ASP A 10 13.83 5.99 3.22
CA ASP A 10 15.09 6.67 2.96
C ASP A 10 16.17 6.20 3.97
N GLN A 11 17.27 5.66 3.45
CA GLN A 11 18.44 5.21 4.21
C GLN A 11 19.66 6.13 3.98
N GLY A 12 19.45 7.32 3.43
CA GLY A 12 20.49 8.28 3.07
C GLY A 12 21.06 8.01 1.67
N ASP A 13 21.85 6.94 1.54
CA ASP A 13 22.55 6.61 0.28
C ASP A 13 21.69 5.81 -0.70
N TYR A 14 20.64 5.17 -0.20
CA TYR A 14 19.71 4.37 -0.99
C TYR A 14 18.31 4.40 -0.38
N LYS A 15 17.34 3.88 -1.13
CA LYS A 15 15.98 3.69 -0.65
C LYS A 15 15.67 2.20 -0.53
N GLN A 16 15.34 1.75 0.67
CA GLN A 16 14.92 0.38 0.92
C GLN A 16 13.42 0.24 0.62
N PRO A 17 13.02 -0.56 -0.40
CA PRO A 17 11.61 -0.85 -0.61
C PRO A 17 11.07 -1.83 0.44
N PHE A 18 9.85 -1.58 0.88
CA PHE A 18 9.06 -2.44 1.75
C PHE A 18 7.76 -2.81 1.05
N TYR A 19 7.29 -4.03 1.27
CA TYR A 19 5.94 -4.44 0.93
C TYR A 19 5.07 -4.40 2.19
N ILE A 20 4.00 -3.61 2.17
CA ILE A 20 3.07 -3.39 3.28
C ILE A 20 1.71 -4.03 2.94
N TYR A 21 1.16 -4.83 3.85
CA TYR A 21 -0.01 -5.66 3.61
C TYR A 21 -0.83 -5.91 4.90
N ASP A 22 -2.06 -6.40 4.75
CA ASP A 22 -2.89 -6.85 5.87
C ASP A 22 -2.27 -8.07 6.56
N LYS A 23 -2.25 -8.12 7.90
CA LYS A 23 -1.65 -9.25 8.65
C LYS A 23 -2.15 -10.64 8.24
N ASN A 24 -3.38 -10.75 7.76
CA ASN A 24 -4.01 -12.01 7.37
C ASN A 24 -3.87 -12.27 5.87
N LYS A 25 -3.11 -11.42 5.15
CA LYS A 25 -2.93 -11.45 3.69
C LYS A 25 -4.26 -11.36 2.93
N LEU A 26 -5.21 -10.61 3.49
CA LEU A 26 -6.49 -10.34 2.85
C LEU A 26 -6.40 -9.09 1.96
N PRO A 27 -7.15 -9.04 0.84
CA PRO A 27 -7.21 -7.84 0.01
C PRO A 27 -7.70 -6.62 0.80
N MET A 28 -6.99 -5.51 0.62
CA MET A 28 -7.28 -4.22 1.24
C MET A 28 -8.21 -3.38 0.36
N LEU A 29 -9.24 -2.83 0.98
CA LEU A 29 -10.11 -1.82 0.37
C LEU A 29 -9.52 -0.45 0.64
N VAL A 30 -9.21 0.30 -0.40
CA VAL A 30 -8.63 1.65 -0.29
C VAL A 30 -9.58 2.67 -0.90
N ALA A 31 -9.71 3.81 -0.24
CA ALA A 31 -10.51 4.92 -0.73
C ALA A 31 -9.79 5.58 -1.92
N GLY A 32 -10.56 5.94 -2.94
CA GLY A 32 -10.04 6.62 -4.11
C GLY A 32 -11.11 7.44 -4.79
N LEU A 33 -10.68 8.48 -5.49
CA LEU A 33 -11.52 9.28 -6.36
C LEU A 33 -11.29 8.81 -7.79
N TYR A 34 -12.32 8.92 -8.62
CA TYR A 34 -12.18 8.70 -10.05
C TYR A 34 -12.90 9.79 -10.84
N HIS A 35 -12.41 10.04 -12.03
CA HIS A 35 -13.01 10.93 -13.00
C HIS A 35 -13.04 10.25 -14.36
N LYS A 36 -14.10 10.50 -15.14
CA LYS A 36 -14.23 9.98 -16.50
C LYS A 36 -14.00 11.11 -17.48
N GLU A 37 -12.99 10.95 -18.33
CA GLU A 37 -12.64 11.84 -19.42
C GLU A 37 -12.88 11.17 -20.78
N GLN A 38 -12.51 11.84 -21.88
CA GLN A 38 -12.70 11.32 -23.24
C GLN A 38 -11.80 10.11 -23.53
N ASP A 39 -10.62 10.07 -22.93
CA ASP A 39 -9.60 9.03 -23.10
C ASP A 39 -9.77 7.84 -22.14
N GLY A 40 -10.62 7.98 -21.10
CA GLY A 40 -10.94 6.88 -20.21
C GLY A 40 -11.26 7.30 -18.78
N PHE A 41 -10.97 6.40 -17.85
CA PHE A 41 -11.12 6.65 -16.41
C PHE A 41 -9.76 6.97 -15.80
N HIS A 42 -9.71 8.05 -15.05
CA HIS A 42 -8.58 8.45 -14.24
C HIS A 42 -8.93 8.23 -12.78
N ALA A 43 -8.01 7.70 -11.99
CA ALA A 43 -8.25 7.43 -10.58
C ALA A 43 -7.05 7.86 -9.73
N THR A 44 -7.34 8.24 -8.49
CA THR A 44 -6.33 8.57 -7.48
C THR A 44 -6.70 7.90 -6.17
N VAL A 45 -5.69 7.47 -5.43
CA VAL A 45 -5.85 6.88 -4.09
C VAL A 45 -5.77 7.99 -3.06
N LEU A 46 -6.73 8.03 -2.15
CA LEU A 46 -6.69 8.95 -1.02
C LEU A 46 -5.64 8.47 0.00
N THR A 47 -4.88 9.40 0.55
CA THR A 47 -3.85 9.11 1.56
C THR A 47 -4.16 9.76 2.89
N GLN A 48 -3.66 9.19 3.97
CA GLN A 48 -3.75 9.69 5.34
C GLN A 48 -2.40 9.60 6.06
N THR A 49 -2.33 10.11 7.29
CA THR A 49 -1.20 9.89 8.20
C THR A 49 -1.02 8.38 8.44
N PRO A 50 0.22 7.87 8.47
CA PRO A 50 0.50 6.46 8.71
C PRO A 50 0.11 6.00 10.11
N GLU A 51 -0.20 4.71 10.26
CA GLU A 51 -0.24 4.04 11.56
C GLU A 51 1.16 4.06 12.21
N ASP A 52 1.21 4.09 13.55
CA ASP A 52 2.47 4.11 14.31
C ASP A 52 3.43 2.98 13.91
N SER A 53 2.87 1.82 13.55
CA SER A 53 3.62 0.63 13.15
C SER A 53 4.43 0.80 11.86
N ILE A 54 4.07 1.75 10.98
CA ILE A 54 4.69 1.94 9.67
C ILE A 54 5.17 3.38 9.41
N GLN A 55 4.94 4.31 10.35
CA GLN A 55 5.31 5.72 10.19
C GLN A 55 6.81 5.96 9.94
N HIS A 56 7.66 5.05 10.40
CA HIS A 56 9.11 5.11 10.23
C HIS A 56 9.55 4.74 8.79
N ILE A 57 8.67 4.13 7.99
CA ILE A 57 8.91 3.78 6.58
C ILE A 57 8.59 4.99 5.69
N HIS A 58 7.41 5.58 5.86
CA HIS A 58 6.96 6.72 5.06
C HIS A 58 5.90 7.56 5.80
N HIS A 59 5.81 8.85 5.46
CA HIS A 59 4.98 9.85 6.15
C HIS A 59 3.50 9.87 5.72
N ARG A 60 3.11 9.00 4.77
CA ARG A 60 1.73 8.81 4.30
C ARG A 60 1.44 7.33 4.10
N MET A 61 0.18 6.96 4.22
CA MET A 61 -0.34 5.65 3.82
C MET A 61 -1.64 5.80 3.03
N PRO A 62 -2.07 4.79 2.25
CA PRO A 62 -3.40 4.75 1.69
C PRO A 62 -4.49 4.84 2.77
N LEU A 63 -5.60 5.50 2.48
CA LEU A 63 -6.79 5.46 3.32
C LEU A 63 -7.46 4.09 3.14
N ILE A 64 -7.13 3.14 4.01
CA ILE A 64 -7.72 1.80 4.04
C ILE A 64 -9.10 1.88 4.69
N LEU A 65 -10.06 1.12 4.17
CA LEU A 65 -11.45 1.09 4.60
C LEU A 65 -11.84 -0.32 5.09
N SER A 66 -12.62 -0.38 6.16
CA SER A 66 -13.33 -1.62 6.52
C SER A 66 -14.39 -1.93 5.45
N PRO A 67 -14.87 -3.19 5.32
CA PRO A 67 -15.93 -3.51 4.37
C PRO A 67 -17.20 -2.68 4.56
N ASN A 68 -17.52 -2.31 5.80
CA ASN A 68 -18.67 -1.46 6.09
C ASN A 68 -18.46 -0.03 5.60
N ASP A 69 -17.29 0.53 5.84
CA ASP A 69 -16.99 1.91 5.45
C ASP A 69 -16.76 2.03 3.96
N ALA A 70 -16.22 1.01 3.30
CA ALA A 70 -16.20 0.94 1.84
C ALA A 70 -17.62 1.00 1.26
N ARG A 71 -18.59 0.28 1.85
CA ARG A 71 -19.99 0.37 1.41
C ARG A 71 -20.60 1.75 1.65
N GLN A 72 -20.31 2.39 2.79
CA GLN A 72 -20.77 3.75 3.06
C GLN A 72 -20.15 4.75 2.08
N TYR A 73 -18.84 4.68 1.91
CA TYR A 73 -18.08 5.51 0.97
C TYR A 73 -18.64 5.43 -0.45
N LEU A 74 -18.92 4.22 -0.94
CA LEU A 74 -19.53 4.04 -2.26
C LEU A 74 -20.97 4.58 -2.35
N LYS A 75 -21.71 4.57 -1.23
CA LYS A 75 -23.12 5.01 -1.21
C LYS A 75 -23.26 6.53 -1.21
N ASN A 76 -22.41 7.24 -0.45
CA ASN A 76 -22.62 8.68 -0.20
C ASN A 76 -21.32 9.50 -0.08
N GLY A 77 -20.15 8.90 -0.37
CA GLY A 77 -18.87 9.58 -0.31
C GLY A 77 -18.39 9.91 1.11
N LEU A 78 -19.11 9.46 2.16
CA LEU A 78 -18.72 9.72 3.53
C LEU A 78 -17.61 8.77 3.97
N ILE A 79 -16.59 9.34 4.60
CA ILE A 79 -15.50 8.63 5.26
C ILE A 79 -15.72 8.80 6.76
N SER A 80 -16.16 7.73 7.43
CA SER A 80 -16.03 7.63 8.88
C SER A 80 -14.67 7.00 9.13
N HIS A 81 -13.74 7.74 9.73
CA HIS A 81 -12.41 7.22 10.00
C HIS A 81 -12.48 6.00 10.94
N ASN A 82 -11.52 5.09 10.79
CA ASN A 82 -11.72 3.65 10.82
C ASN A 82 -11.05 2.97 12.02
N GLY A 83 -11.57 1.77 12.32
CA GLY A 83 -11.02 0.86 13.32
C GLY A 83 -9.61 0.34 12.97
N PRO A 84 -8.94 -0.32 13.91
CA PRO A 84 -7.52 -0.62 13.82
C PRO A 84 -7.23 -1.61 12.68
N TYR A 85 -6.46 -1.18 11.69
CA TYR A 85 -5.84 -2.09 10.73
C TYR A 85 -4.57 -2.66 11.34
N THR A 86 -4.42 -3.98 11.32
CA THR A 86 -3.14 -4.57 11.68
C THR A 86 -2.34 -4.79 10.42
N LEU A 87 -1.52 -3.81 10.06
CA LEU A 87 -0.61 -3.91 8.94
C LEU A 87 0.66 -4.69 9.34
N LYS A 88 1.19 -5.42 8.38
CA LYS A 88 2.50 -6.05 8.42
C LYS A 88 3.31 -5.53 7.24
N TYR A 89 4.62 -5.61 7.37
CA TYR A 89 5.55 -5.23 6.33
C TYR A 89 6.82 -6.07 6.42
N HIS A 90 7.51 -6.16 5.30
CA HIS A 90 8.88 -6.68 5.22
C HIS A 90 9.61 -6.00 4.06
N ASP A 91 10.93 -6.00 4.14
CA ASP A 91 11.80 -5.52 3.10
C ASP A 91 11.73 -6.43 1.86
N VAL A 92 11.75 -5.82 0.69
CA VAL A 92 11.78 -6.53 -0.60
C VAL A 92 13.02 -6.11 -1.39
N THR A 93 13.31 -6.83 -2.46
CA THR A 93 14.45 -6.51 -3.31
C THR A 93 14.20 -5.24 -4.13
N SER A 94 15.27 -4.57 -4.57
CA SER A 94 15.18 -3.42 -5.48
C SER A 94 14.65 -3.76 -6.88
N LYS A 95 14.39 -5.04 -7.18
CA LYS A 95 13.73 -5.47 -8.42
C LYS A 95 12.37 -4.80 -8.62
N VAL A 96 11.67 -4.46 -7.54
CA VAL A 96 10.38 -3.73 -7.60
C VAL A 96 10.48 -2.37 -8.30
N ASN A 97 11.68 -1.79 -8.39
CA ASN A 97 11.91 -0.54 -9.12
C ASN A 97 11.86 -0.72 -10.64
N GLN A 98 11.92 -1.97 -11.13
CA GLN A 98 11.90 -2.29 -12.55
C GLN A 98 10.46 -2.56 -12.99
N THR A 99 9.81 -1.57 -13.59
CA THR A 99 8.40 -1.66 -14.03
C THR A 99 8.10 -2.75 -15.06
N LYS A 100 9.12 -3.36 -15.65
CA LYS A 100 8.99 -4.50 -16.58
C LYS A 100 8.94 -5.86 -15.88
N VAL A 101 9.31 -5.90 -14.60
CA VAL A 101 9.25 -7.12 -13.79
C VAL A 101 7.86 -7.19 -13.16
N ASP A 102 7.19 -8.30 -13.36
CA ASP A 102 5.84 -8.57 -12.85
C ASP A 102 5.73 -10.06 -12.53
N ASP A 103 6.31 -10.45 -11.38
CA ASP A 103 6.30 -11.81 -10.90
C ASP A 103 6.23 -11.86 -9.36
N ALA A 104 5.92 -13.04 -8.82
CA ALA A 104 5.69 -13.23 -7.39
C ALA A 104 6.91 -12.90 -6.51
N SER A 105 8.13 -12.89 -7.05
CA SER A 105 9.33 -12.58 -6.27
C SER A 105 9.38 -11.12 -5.80
N LEU A 106 8.56 -10.25 -6.38
CA LEU A 106 8.49 -8.83 -6.00
C LEU A 106 7.89 -8.58 -4.62
N ILE A 107 7.24 -9.58 -4.01
CA ILE A 107 6.67 -9.48 -2.64
C ILE A 107 7.36 -10.43 -1.65
N GLU A 108 8.38 -11.17 -2.09
CA GLU A 108 9.12 -12.06 -1.21
C GLU A 108 10.07 -11.26 -0.30
N THR A 109 10.25 -11.75 0.93
CA THR A 109 11.19 -11.17 1.89
C THR A 109 12.59 -11.18 1.30
N TYR A 110 13.27 -10.03 1.37
CA TYR A 110 14.68 -9.97 1.05
C TYR A 110 15.49 -10.67 2.15
N ASP A 111 16.14 -11.78 1.81
CA ASP A 111 17.09 -12.43 2.72
C ASP A 111 18.52 -12.04 2.32
N ALA A 112 19.10 -11.11 3.08
CA ALA A 112 20.47 -10.64 2.86
C ALA A 112 21.53 -11.74 3.12
N PHE A 113 21.16 -12.88 3.71
CA PHE A 113 22.10 -13.94 4.11
C PHE A 113 22.32 -15.04 3.06
N HIS A 114 21.79 -14.93 1.85
CA HIS A 114 21.98 -15.93 0.78
C HIS A 114 22.87 -15.47 -0.38
N HIS A 115 23.63 -14.38 -0.21
CA HIS A 115 24.66 -13.96 -1.16
C HIS A 115 26.02 -13.85 -0.44
N ASN A 116 26.64 -15.00 -0.20
CA ASN A 116 28.09 -15.18 0.02
C ASN A 116 28.54 -16.46 -0.67
#